data_AF-A0A7M7NIQ4-F1
#
_entry.id   AF-A0A7M7NIQ4-F1
#
_cell.length_a   1.000
_cell.length_b   1.000
_cell.length_c   1.000
_cell.angle_alpha   90.00
_cell.angle_beta   90.00
_cell.angle_gamma   90.00
#
_symmetry.space_group_name_H-M   'P 1'
#
loop_
_entity.id
_entity.type
_entity.pdbx_description
1 polymer ?
#
loop_
_entity_poly.entity_id
_entity_poly.type
_entity_poly.pdbx_seq_one_letter_code
_entity_poly.pdbx_strand_id
1 'polypeptide(L)'
;MLTTACKLMVASSSKWQPIALPQTAKFPTFLWQFGRRLFLWHILVFGESAAKHLYVKKKVQDYLAPSQFAAFQQGFNKVCDTRVLGIFRPVELEALVTGEKYFDWVALEKSTQYKDPYTDSHSTIKMFWEVFHALDDDQKREFLVFVAGSDRVPVGGLQNLGLTIVELIPEDAVDNYDDLCLKVHRCNNDRYNRTLELPMHTSKELVKDRLLATLSISLPNGPFHIA
;
A
#
# COMPACT_ATOMS: atom_id res chain seq x y z
N MET A 1 -44.40 23.75 -2.32
CA MET A 1 -44.07 23.37 -0.93
C MET A 1 -42.63 22.88 -0.74
N LEU A 2 -41.97 22.26 -1.72
CA LEU A 2 -40.55 21.84 -1.62
C LEU A 2 -39.53 22.98 -1.72
N THR A 3 -39.86 24.08 -2.41
CA THR A 3 -38.96 25.24 -2.58
C THR A 3 -38.85 26.13 -1.33
N THR A 4 -39.89 26.15 -0.49
CA THR A 4 -39.89 26.92 0.76
C THR A 4 -39.08 26.21 1.86
N ALA A 5 -39.03 24.88 1.86
CA ALA A 5 -38.25 24.10 2.81
C ALA A 5 -36.73 24.26 2.62
N CYS A 6 -36.24 24.39 1.38
CA CYS A 6 -34.81 24.62 1.12
C CYS A 6 -34.34 26.03 1.53
N LYS A 7 -35.19 27.05 1.43
CA LYS A 7 -34.83 28.43 1.86
C LYS A 7 -34.68 28.57 3.37
N LEU A 8 -35.32 27.72 4.18
CA LEU A 8 -35.19 27.73 5.63
C LEU A 8 -33.89 27.08 6.14
N MET A 9 -33.20 26.25 5.34
CA MET A 9 -31.93 25.64 5.76
C MET A 9 -30.70 26.52 5.50
N VAL A 10 -30.79 27.53 4.63
CA VAL A 10 -29.63 28.37 4.26
C VAL A 10 -29.49 29.63 5.13
N ALA A 11 -30.53 30.05 5.84
CA ALA A 11 -30.54 31.34 6.56
C ALA A 11 -30.13 31.28 8.05
N SER A 12 -29.30 30.31 8.47
CA SER A 12 -28.81 30.24 9.87
C SER A 12 -27.34 29.83 9.94
N SER A 13 -26.46 30.62 9.32
CA SER A 13 -25.01 30.41 9.39
C SER A 13 -24.33 31.11 10.57
N SER A 14 -25.06 31.73 11.51
CA SER A 14 -24.40 32.54 12.56
C SER A 14 -24.90 32.43 14.00
N LYS A 15 -25.98 31.68 14.31
CA LYS A 15 -26.34 31.36 15.71
C LYS A 15 -27.05 30.01 15.81
N TRP A 16 -26.33 28.98 16.25
CA TRP A 16 -26.92 27.68 16.59
C TRP A 16 -27.55 27.76 17.98
N GLN A 17 -28.86 28.01 18.06
CA GLN A 17 -29.66 27.55 19.18
C GLN A 17 -30.50 26.35 18.74
N PRO A 18 -30.68 25.32 19.58
CA PRO A 18 -31.44 24.14 19.21
C PRO A 18 -32.92 24.51 19.04
N ILE A 19 -33.39 24.52 17.80
CA ILE A 19 -34.81 24.59 17.50
C ILE A 19 -35.42 23.27 17.98
N ALA A 20 -36.22 23.33 19.04
CA ALA A 20 -37.01 22.18 19.48
C ALA A 20 -37.95 21.77 18.34
N LEU A 21 -37.70 20.59 17.76
CA LEU A 21 -38.62 20.00 16.79
C LEU A 21 -39.93 19.65 17.50
N PRO A 22 -41.11 19.99 16.95
CA PRO A 22 -42.37 19.57 17.52
C PRO A 22 -42.46 18.04 17.50
N GLN A 23 -42.78 17.43 18.64
CA GLN A 23 -42.73 15.98 18.89
C GLN A 23 -43.76 15.13 18.10
N THR A 24 -44.41 15.67 17.07
CA THR A 24 -45.52 15.01 16.38
C THR A 24 -45.25 14.65 14.92
N ALA A 25 -44.06 14.93 14.38
CA ALA A 25 -43.74 14.54 13.00
C ALA A 25 -43.26 13.08 12.92
N LYS A 26 -44.20 12.14 12.71
CA LYS A 26 -43.89 10.77 12.28
C LYS A 26 -43.38 10.80 10.83
N PHE A 27 -42.08 11.01 10.65
CA PHE A 27 -41.44 10.86 9.34
C PHE A 27 -41.25 9.37 9.03
N PRO A 28 -41.69 8.87 7.86
CA PRO A 28 -41.41 7.50 7.46
C PRO A 28 -39.89 7.29 7.38
N THR A 29 -39.40 6.18 7.94
CA THR A 29 -37.99 5.82 8.10
C THR A 29 -37.18 5.93 6.81
N PHE A 30 -37.85 5.75 5.66
CA PHE A 30 -37.29 5.90 4.32
C PHE A 30 -36.80 7.33 4.03
N LEU A 31 -37.56 8.36 4.39
CA LEU A 31 -37.16 9.77 4.21
C LEU A 31 -36.00 10.16 5.13
N TRP A 32 -35.89 9.51 6.29
CA TRP A 32 -34.76 9.72 7.21
C TRP A 32 -33.46 9.11 6.68
N GLN A 33 -33.52 7.92 6.07
CA GLN A 33 -32.36 7.30 5.42
C GLN A 33 -31.96 8.02 4.12
N PHE A 34 -32.94 8.48 3.32
CA PHE A 34 -32.68 9.29 2.14
C PHE A 34 -32.06 10.64 2.50
N GLY A 35 -32.55 11.27 3.58
CA GLY A 35 -31.99 12.50 4.14
C GLY A 35 -30.53 12.33 4.60
N ARG A 36 -30.18 11.23 5.27
CA ARG A 36 -28.77 10.94 5.64
C ARG A 36 -27.86 10.75 4.43
N ARG A 37 -28.35 10.06 3.39
CA ARG A 37 -27.58 9.87 2.15
C ARG A 37 -27.37 11.19 1.42
N LEU A 38 -28.39 12.03 1.29
CA LEU A 38 -28.28 13.36 0.68
C LEU A 38 -27.43 14.33 1.51
N PHE A 39 -27.50 14.27 2.85
CA PHE A 39 -26.70 15.09 3.75
C PHE A 39 -25.21 14.71 3.70
N LEU A 40 -24.89 13.42 3.69
CA LEU A 40 -23.52 12.93 3.47
C LEU A 40 -23.00 13.30 2.08
N TRP A 41 -23.85 13.20 1.05
CA TRP A 41 -23.49 13.59 -0.31
C TRP A 41 -23.24 15.09 -0.42
N HIS A 42 -24.04 15.94 0.23
CA HIS A 42 -23.83 17.38 0.24
C HIS A 42 -22.57 17.78 1.03
N ILE A 43 -22.25 17.11 2.15
CA ILE A 43 -20.98 17.31 2.84
C ILE A 43 -19.77 16.85 2.00
N LEU A 44 -19.90 15.74 1.27
CA LEU A 44 -18.81 15.24 0.41
C LEU A 44 -18.59 16.11 -0.83
N VAL A 45 -19.68 16.57 -1.46
CA VAL A 45 -19.66 17.31 -2.73
C VAL A 45 -19.49 18.83 -2.50
N PHE A 46 -20.11 19.40 -1.46
CA PHE A 46 -20.13 20.85 -1.19
C PHE A 46 -19.52 21.24 0.17
N GLY A 47 -19.02 20.29 0.97
CA GLY A 47 -18.42 20.61 2.26
C GLY A 47 -17.14 21.42 2.10
N GLU A 48 -17.04 22.49 2.89
CA GLU A 48 -15.78 23.21 3.17
C GLU A 48 -14.63 22.22 3.41
N SER A 49 -13.40 22.61 3.09
CA SER A 49 -12.20 21.78 3.28
C SER A 49 -12.15 21.12 4.67
N ALA A 50 -12.67 21.78 5.71
CA ALA A 50 -12.78 21.25 7.07
C ALA A 50 -13.65 19.98 7.18
N ALA A 51 -14.76 19.90 6.45
CA ALA A 51 -15.67 18.76 6.51
C ALA A 51 -15.07 17.51 5.83
N LYS A 52 -14.30 17.70 4.75
CA LYS A 52 -13.53 16.63 4.10
C LYS A 52 -12.42 16.10 5.01
N HIS A 53 -11.68 16.99 5.68
CA HIS A 53 -10.65 16.60 6.66
C HIS A 53 -11.24 15.81 7.83
N LEU A 54 -12.38 16.25 8.37
CA LEU A 54 -13.05 15.56 9.46
C LEU A 54 -13.57 14.18 9.03
N TYR A 55 -14.11 14.07 7.81
CA TYR A 55 -14.56 12.79 7.25
C TYR A 55 -13.40 11.79 7.08
N VAL A 56 -12.28 12.23 6.49
CA VAL A 56 -11.08 11.40 6.33
C VAL A 56 -10.56 10.95 7.70
N LYS A 57 -10.42 11.88 8.65
CA LYS A 57 -9.97 11.58 10.02
C LYS A 57 -10.86 10.52 10.68
N LYS A 58 -12.18 10.68 10.58
CA LYS A 58 -13.14 9.73 11.15
C LYS A 58 -13.05 8.36 10.47
N LYS A 59 -12.95 8.32 9.15
CA LYS A 59 -12.79 7.05 8.41
C LYS A 59 -11.51 6.32 8.79
N VAL A 60 -10.39 7.03 8.87
CA VAL A 60 -9.11 6.46 9.33
C VAL A 60 -9.27 5.91 10.76
N GLN A 61 -9.89 6.66 11.66
CA GLN A 61 -10.11 6.22 13.04
C GLN A 61 -11.01 4.98 13.13
N ASP A 62 -12.06 4.90 12.31
CA ASP A 62 -12.94 3.72 12.23
C ASP A 62 -12.19 2.49 11.68
N TYR A 63 -11.31 2.68 10.69
CA TYR A 63 -10.47 1.60 10.14
C TYR A 63 -9.41 1.08 11.11
N LEU A 64 -8.90 1.94 11.99
CA LEU A 64 -7.81 1.61 12.92
C LEU A 64 -8.24 0.75 14.12
N ALA A 65 -9.49 0.28 14.17
CA ALA A 65 -9.98 -0.63 15.21
C ALA A 65 -9.62 -0.16 16.65
N PRO A 66 -10.11 1.02 17.07
CA PRO A 66 -9.55 1.76 18.20
C PRO A 66 -9.69 1.06 19.55
N SER A 67 -10.70 0.19 19.72
CA SER A 67 -10.86 -0.59 20.95
C SER A 67 -9.80 -1.69 21.08
N GLN A 68 -9.47 -2.39 19.99
CA GLN A 68 -8.41 -3.40 19.97
C GLN A 68 -7.05 -2.76 20.24
N PHE A 69 -6.78 -1.61 19.60
CA PHE A 69 -5.55 -0.87 19.83
C PHE A 69 -5.43 -0.36 21.27
N ALA A 70 -6.52 0.16 21.85
CA ALA A 70 -6.53 0.62 23.24
C ALA A 70 -6.24 -0.52 24.24
N ALA A 71 -6.82 -1.70 24.03
CA ALA A 71 -6.54 -2.88 24.85
C ALA A 71 -5.08 -3.34 24.72
N PHE A 72 -4.54 -3.39 23.49
CA PHE A 72 -3.12 -3.66 23.25
C PHE A 72 -2.22 -2.64 23.96
N GLN A 73 -2.49 -1.35 23.79
CA GLN A 73 -1.73 -0.27 24.40
C GLN A 73 -1.73 -0.37 25.93
N GLN A 74 -2.88 -0.68 26.53
CA GLN A 74 -2.97 -0.88 27.98
C GLN A 74 -2.12 -2.06 28.46
N GLY A 75 -2.11 -3.17 27.71
CA GLY A 75 -1.25 -4.33 28.01
C GLY A 75 0.24 -4.00 27.85
N PHE A 76 0.60 -3.36 26.75
CA PHE A 76 1.98 -2.98 26.43
C PHE A 76 2.56 -2.02 27.48
N ASN A 77 1.78 -1.01 27.91
CA ASN A 77 2.19 -0.04 28.93
C ASN A 77 2.39 -0.63 30.34
N LYS A 78 1.89 -1.85 30.61
CA LYS A 78 2.15 -2.54 31.88
C LYS A 78 3.53 -3.20 31.93
N VAL A 79 4.09 -3.52 30.75
CA VAL A 79 5.34 -4.27 30.60
C VAL A 79 6.48 -3.32 30.22
N CYS A 80 6.20 -2.35 29.35
CA CYS A 80 7.17 -1.37 28.87
C CYS A 80 6.94 -0.01 29.55
N ASP A 81 8.02 0.62 30.04
CA ASP A 81 7.95 1.97 30.58
C ASP A 81 7.65 2.98 29.47
N THR A 82 6.45 3.56 29.51
CA THR A 82 5.97 4.56 28.54
C THR A 82 6.85 5.79 28.45
N ARG A 83 7.60 6.13 29.50
CA ARG A 83 8.52 7.27 29.52
C ARG A 83 9.73 7.03 28.63
N VAL A 84 10.23 5.80 28.59
CA VAL A 84 11.37 5.41 27.75
C VAL A 84 10.94 5.33 26.28
N LEU A 85 9.75 4.78 26.03
CA LEU A 85 9.20 4.66 24.68
C LEU A 85 8.91 6.02 24.03
N GLY A 86 8.56 7.04 24.82
CA GLY A 86 8.29 8.40 24.32
C GLY A 86 9.53 9.14 23.79
N ILE A 87 10.74 8.59 23.98
CA ILE A 87 11.99 9.17 23.49
C ILE A 87 12.22 8.80 22.01
N PHE A 88 11.68 7.66 21.55
CA PHE A 88 11.89 7.16 20.20
C PHE A 88 10.91 7.80 19.20
N ARG A 89 11.41 8.11 18.01
CA ARG A 89 10.56 8.38 16.84
C ARG A 89 9.88 7.07 16.40
N PRO A 90 8.72 7.13 15.72
CA PRO A 90 8.00 5.94 15.28
C PRO A 90 8.86 4.92 14.51
N VAL A 91 9.76 5.41 13.65
CA VAL A 91 10.69 4.56 12.86
C VAL A 91 11.74 3.88 13.75
N GLU A 92 12.22 4.56 14.78
CA GLU A 92 13.20 4.00 15.73
C GLU A 92 12.53 2.96 16.64
N LEU A 93 11.29 3.21 17.06
CA LEU A 93 10.51 2.25 17.82
C LEU A 93 10.19 1.00 16.99
N GLU A 94 9.84 1.17 15.71
CA GLU A 94 9.66 0.04 14.79
C GLU A 94 10.94 -0.79 14.66
N ALA A 95 12.09 -0.15 14.48
CA ALA A 95 13.38 -0.83 14.41
C ALA A 95 13.71 -1.57 15.71
N LEU A 96 13.44 -0.98 16.87
CA LEU A 96 13.69 -1.59 18.18
C LEU A 96 12.82 -2.83 18.42
N VAL A 97 11.54 -2.78 18.02
CA VAL A 97 10.59 -3.89 18.20
C VAL A 97 10.83 -5.00 17.17
N THR A 98 11.16 -4.64 15.93
CA THR A 98 11.35 -5.60 14.83
C THR A 98 12.75 -6.22 14.86
N GLY A 99 13.73 -5.53 15.46
CA GLY A 99 15.14 -5.91 15.44
C GLY A 99 15.82 -5.64 14.10
N GLU A 100 17.10 -6.00 14.00
CA GLU A 100 17.84 -5.97 12.74
C GLU A 100 17.32 -7.07 11.83
N LYS A 101 16.80 -6.69 10.66
CA LYS A 101 16.26 -7.61 9.67
C LYS A 101 17.43 -8.33 8.98
N TYR A 102 17.65 -9.60 9.30
CA TYR A 102 18.59 -10.42 8.54
C TYR A 102 17.96 -10.82 7.20
N PHE A 103 18.57 -10.37 6.10
CA PHE A 103 18.12 -10.70 4.74
C PHE A 103 18.98 -11.83 4.17
N ASP A 104 18.41 -13.03 4.09
CA ASP A 104 19.04 -14.16 3.37
C ASP A 104 18.65 -14.13 1.88
N TRP A 105 19.42 -13.36 1.12
CA TRP A 105 19.24 -13.22 -0.33
C TRP A 105 19.46 -14.52 -1.11
N VAL A 106 20.29 -15.42 -0.58
CA VAL A 106 20.55 -16.73 -1.20
C VAL A 106 19.34 -17.64 -1.02
N ALA A 107 18.68 -17.58 0.15
CA ALA A 107 17.43 -18.29 0.37
C ALA A 107 16.30 -17.78 -0.54
N LEU A 108 16.26 -16.47 -0.83
CA LEU A 108 15.33 -15.90 -1.81
C LEU A 108 15.53 -16.52 -3.20
N GLU A 109 16.77 -16.51 -3.70
CA GLU A 109 17.12 -17.09 -5.00
C GLU A 109 16.73 -18.57 -5.09
N LYS A 110 17.09 -19.36 -4.07
CA LYS A 110 16.76 -20.80 -4.03
C LYS A 110 15.26 -21.09 -3.97
N SER A 111 14.49 -20.22 -3.35
CA SER A 111 13.03 -20.36 -3.25
C SER A 111 12.27 -19.85 -4.47
N THR A 112 12.95 -19.14 -5.37
CA THR A 112 12.33 -18.53 -6.54
C THR A 112 11.94 -19.61 -7.55
N GLN A 113 10.69 -19.56 -7.97
CA GLN A 113 10.14 -20.45 -8.99
C GLN A 113 10.29 -19.81 -10.37
N TYR A 114 10.47 -20.63 -11.40
CA TYR A 114 10.56 -20.19 -12.79
C TYR A 114 9.44 -20.84 -13.58
N LYS A 115 8.78 -20.08 -14.45
CA LYS A 115 7.86 -20.64 -15.44
C LYS A 115 8.51 -20.66 -16.82
N ASP A 116 8.18 -21.68 -17.60
CA ASP A 116 8.63 -21.82 -18.98
C ASP A 116 8.41 -20.51 -19.77
N PRO A 117 9.40 -20.06 -20.57
CA PRO A 117 10.65 -20.77 -20.93
C PRO A 117 11.80 -20.63 -19.93
N TYR A 118 11.63 -19.91 -18.82
CA TYR A 118 12.71 -19.72 -17.85
C TYR A 118 12.93 -20.93 -16.97
N THR A 119 14.22 -21.21 -16.74
CA THR A 119 14.72 -22.20 -15.80
C THR A 119 15.87 -21.60 -15.01
N ASP A 120 16.26 -22.22 -13.90
CA ASP A 120 17.44 -21.87 -13.10
C ASP A 120 18.73 -21.80 -13.94
N SER A 121 18.82 -22.63 -14.98
CA SER A 121 19.97 -22.71 -15.87
C SER A 121 20.01 -21.66 -16.99
N HIS A 122 18.89 -20.94 -17.22
CA HIS A 122 18.73 -19.99 -18.32
C HIS A 122 19.70 -18.81 -18.19
N SER A 123 20.28 -18.37 -19.31
CA SER A 123 21.31 -17.32 -19.33
C SER A 123 20.81 -16.01 -18.70
N THR A 124 19.61 -15.56 -19.06
CA THR A 124 18.98 -14.35 -18.51
C THR A 124 18.76 -14.43 -17.00
N ILE A 125 18.38 -15.59 -16.47
CA ILE A 125 18.17 -15.79 -15.03
C ILE A 125 19.50 -15.74 -14.26
N LYS A 126 20.55 -16.38 -14.79
CA LYS A 126 21.90 -16.28 -14.22
C LYS A 126 22.41 -14.84 -14.22
N MET A 127 22.26 -14.13 -15.34
CA MET A 127 22.65 -12.72 -15.42
C MET A 127 21.86 -11.87 -14.42
N PHE A 128 20.57 -12.10 -14.27
CA PHE A 128 19.73 -11.42 -13.28
C PHE A 128 20.25 -11.61 -11.86
N TRP A 129 20.47 -12.85 -11.41
CA TRP A 129 20.95 -13.11 -10.05
C TRP A 129 22.38 -12.61 -9.82
N GLU A 130 23.26 -12.71 -10.82
CA GLU A 130 24.59 -12.12 -10.74
C GLU A 130 24.56 -10.61 -10.57
N VAL A 131 23.68 -9.92 -11.30
CA VAL A 131 23.46 -8.47 -11.17
C VAL A 131 22.86 -8.16 -9.80
N PHE A 132 21.84 -8.90 -9.38
CA PHE A 132 21.16 -8.73 -8.10
C PHE A 132 22.10 -8.87 -6.91
N HIS A 133 22.95 -9.90 -6.90
CA HIS A 133 23.93 -10.12 -5.82
C HIS A 133 24.99 -9.02 -5.76
N ALA A 134 25.30 -8.40 -6.90
CA ALA A 134 26.24 -7.28 -7.00
C ALA A 134 25.63 -5.93 -6.57
N LEU A 135 24.32 -5.84 -6.34
CA LEU A 135 23.69 -4.64 -5.79
C LEU A 135 24.07 -4.43 -4.32
N ASP A 136 23.99 -3.18 -3.87
CA ASP A 136 24.09 -2.87 -2.45
C ASP A 136 22.85 -3.32 -1.66
N ASP A 137 22.95 -3.39 -0.33
CA ASP A 137 21.85 -3.85 0.50
C ASP A 137 20.63 -2.92 0.45
N ASP A 138 20.83 -1.64 0.16
CA ASP A 138 19.76 -0.66 0.06
C ASP A 138 18.91 -0.93 -1.20
N GLN A 139 19.56 -1.11 -2.34
CA GLN A 139 18.95 -1.51 -3.62
C GLN A 139 18.27 -2.87 -3.55
N LYS A 140 18.85 -3.84 -2.81
CA LYS A 140 18.20 -5.14 -2.59
C LYS A 140 16.91 -4.99 -1.76
N ARG A 141 16.90 -4.09 -0.77
CA ARG A 141 15.67 -3.75 -0.02
C ARG A 141 14.67 -3.01 -0.90
N GLU A 142 15.11 -2.13 -1.78
CA GLU A 142 14.24 -1.49 -2.77
C GLU A 142 13.61 -2.52 -3.71
N PHE A 143 14.37 -3.54 -4.13
CA PHE A 143 13.82 -4.66 -4.89
C PHE A 143 12.76 -5.44 -4.12
N LEU A 144 12.96 -5.68 -2.81
CA LEU A 144 11.89 -6.25 -1.99
C LEU A 144 10.66 -5.35 -1.95
N VAL A 145 10.80 -4.03 -1.86
CA VAL A 145 9.64 -3.12 -1.94
C VAL A 145 8.98 -3.21 -3.32
N PHE A 146 9.75 -3.29 -4.40
CA PHE A 146 9.24 -3.41 -5.76
C PHE A 146 8.43 -4.70 -5.97
N VAL A 147 8.98 -5.85 -5.60
CA VAL A 147 8.34 -7.15 -5.77
C VAL A 147 7.25 -7.38 -4.71
N ALA A 148 7.55 -7.02 -3.47
CA ALA A 148 6.72 -7.36 -2.32
C ALA A 148 5.70 -6.27 -1.92
N GLY A 149 5.90 -5.04 -2.36
CA GLY A 149 5.20 -3.86 -1.85
C GLY A 149 5.64 -3.45 -0.44
N SER A 150 6.64 -4.10 0.13
CA SER A 150 7.17 -3.81 1.47
C SER A 150 8.58 -4.39 1.63
N ASP A 151 9.40 -3.74 2.44
CA ASP A 151 10.74 -4.22 2.84
C ASP A 151 10.67 -5.25 4.00
N ARG A 152 9.48 -5.82 4.25
CA ARG A 152 9.24 -6.75 5.36
C ARG A 152 9.50 -8.18 4.92
N VAL A 153 10.37 -8.86 5.66
CA VAL A 153 10.65 -10.29 5.47
C VAL A 153 9.47 -11.11 6.03
N PRO A 154 8.93 -12.08 5.29
CA PRO A 154 7.89 -12.97 5.79
C PRO A 154 8.32 -13.75 7.03
N VAL A 155 7.34 -14.19 7.82
CA VAL A 155 7.59 -15.12 8.93
C VAL A 155 8.17 -16.42 8.36
N GLY A 156 9.38 -16.79 8.80
CA GLY A 156 10.13 -17.93 8.27
C GLY A 156 11.18 -17.58 7.20
N GLY A 157 11.42 -16.28 6.93
CA GLY A 157 12.53 -15.81 6.10
C GLY A 157 12.15 -15.55 4.64
N LEU A 158 13.13 -15.06 3.86
CA LEU A 158 12.92 -14.71 2.44
C LEU A 158 12.59 -15.90 1.55
N GLN A 159 12.94 -17.13 1.97
CA GLN A 159 12.52 -18.36 1.30
C GLN A 159 11.00 -18.52 1.17
N ASN A 160 10.23 -17.85 2.06
CA ASN A 160 8.77 -17.91 2.06
C ASN A 160 8.14 -16.70 1.35
N LEU A 161 8.93 -15.88 0.63
CA LEU A 161 8.40 -14.72 -0.09
C LEU A 161 7.47 -15.12 -1.23
N GLY A 162 7.70 -16.30 -1.82
CA GLY A 162 6.92 -16.82 -2.95
C GLY A 162 7.13 -15.97 -4.20
N LEU A 163 8.38 -15.89 -4.68
CA LEU A 163 8.71 -15.21 -5.94
C LEU A 163 8.63 -16.20 -7.11
N THR A 164 7.94 -15.82 -8.17
CA THR A 164 7.93 -16.54 -9.45
C THR A 164 8.39 -15.62 -10.57
N ILE A 165 9.37 -16.06 -11.37
CA ILE A 165 9.84 -15.32 -12.55
C ILE A 165 9.26 -15.93 -13.81
N VAL A 166 8.74 -15.08 -14.69
CA VAL A 166 8.12 -15.44 -15.97
C VAL A 166 8.67 -14.54 -17.08
N GLU A 167 8.60 -15.01 -18.32
CA GLU A 167 8.93 -14.17 -19.48
C GLU A 167 7.95 -13.00 -19.59
N LEU A 168 8.49 -11.79 -19.74
CA LEU A 168 7.68 -10.64 -20.10
C LEU A 168 7.31 -10.71 -21.58
N ILE A 169 6.04 -10.94 -21.87
CA ILE A 169 5.51 -10.88 -23.23
C ILE A 169 4.79 -9.53 -23.39
N PRO A 170 5.30 -8.60 -24.22
CA PRO A 170 4.65 -7.31 -24.43
C PRO A 170 3.31 -7.48 -25.16
N GLU A 171 2.28 -6.76 -24.72
CA GLU A 171 0.95 -6.79 -25.34
C GLU A 171 0.94 -6.14 -26.74
N ASP A 172 1.73 -5.09 -26.90
CA ASP A 172 1.91 -4.35 -28.15
C ASP A 172 3.26 -4.66 -28.79
N ALA A 173 3.33 -4.47 -30.12
CA ALA A 173 4.60 -4.55 -30.82
C ALA A 173 5.55 -3.46 -30.30
N VAL A 174 6.73 -3.87 -29.84
CA VAL A 174 7.78 -2.98 -29.34
C VAL A 174 8.87 -2.87 -30.40
N ASP A 175 9.31 -1.64 -30.68
CA ASP A 175 10.38 -1.40 -31.66
C ASP A 175 11.72 -2.01 -31.21
N ASN A 176 11.97 -1.99 -29.89
CA ASN A 176 13.19 -2.50 -29.29
C ASN A 176 12.88 -3.26 -27.99
N TYR A 177 13.19 -4.56 -28.00
CA TYR A 177 13.00 -5.43 -26.85
C TYR A 177 13.92 -5.06 -25.68
N ASP A 178 15.07 -4.44 -25.97
CA ASP A 178 16.03 -4.01 -24.97
C ASP A 178 15.52 -2.83 -24.15
N ASP A 179 14.48 -2.12 -24.59
CA ASP A 179 13.86 -1.00 -23.87
C ASP A 179 12.82 -1.42 -22.83
N LEU A 180 12.45 -2.69 -22.81
CA LEU A 180 11.51 -3.22 -21.84
C LEU A 180 12.11 -3.22 -20.43
N CYS A 181 11.33 -2.71 -19.48
CA CYS A 181 11.63 -2.76 -18.05
C CYS A 181 10.93 -3.94 -17.38
N LEU A 182 11.42 -4.34 -16.21
CA LEU A 182 10.82 -5.42 -15.43
C LEU A 182 9.44 -4.99 -14.94
N LYS A 183 8.48 -5.92 -14.94
CA LYS A 183 7.14 -5.68 -14.41
C LYS A 183 6.85 -6.64 -13.26
N VAL A 184 6.05 -6.20 -12.29
CA VAL A 184 5.59 -7.06 -11.20
C VAL A 184 4.08 -7.05 -11.19
N HIS A 185 3.49 -8.26 -11.26
CA HIS A 185 2.08 -8.46 -10.99
C HIS A 185 1.92 -9.07 -9.60
N ARG A 186 1.26 -8.30 -8.72
CA ARG A 186 0.78 -8.81 -7.43
C ARG A 186 -0.58 -9.45 -7.67
N CYS A 187 -0.62 -10.76 -7.93
CA CYS A 187 -1.90 -11.43 -8.16
C CYS A 187 -2.76 -11.46 -6.90
N ASN A 188 -4.03 -11.05 -7.03
CA ASN A 188 -5.01 -11.02 -5.95
C ASN A 188 -5.68 -12.38 -5.65
N ASN A 189 -5.36 -13.44 -6.41
CA ASN A 189 -6.09 -14.72 -6.34
C ASN A 189 -5.26 -15.90 -5.80
N ASP A 190 -3.94 -15.74 -5.66
CA ASP A 190 -3.08 -16.72 -4.99
C ASP A 190 -2.21 -15.96 -3.99
N ARG A 191 -2.65 -15.97 -2.73
CA ARG A 191 -2.36 -14.94 -1.71
C ARG A 191 -0.89 -14.76 -1.32
N TYR A 192 0.02 -15.57 -1.89
CA TYR A 192 1.41 -15.65 -1.53
C TYR A 192 2.38 -15.78 -2.71
N ASN A 193 1.90 -15.62 -3.96
CA ASN A 193 2.79 -15.70 -5.13
C ASN A 193 2.93 -14.34 -5.82
N ARG A 194 4.16 -13.88 -5.98
CA ARG A 194 4.54 -12.61 -6.60
C ARG A 194 5.19 -12.92 -7.93
N THR A 195 4.61 -12.41 -9.02
CA THR A 195 5.10 -12.69 -10.36
C THR A 195 5.96 -11.52 -10.84
N LEU A 196 7.25 -11.80 -11.08
CA LEU A 196 8.18 -10.90 -11.74
C LEU A 196 8.28 -11.28 -13.22
N GLU A 197 7.91 -10.35 -14.09
CA GLU A 197 8.04 -10.50 -15.53
C GLU A 197 9.36 -9.89 -15.97
N LEU A 198 10.22 -10.74 -16.55
CA LEU A 198 11.56 -10.39 -16.97
C LEU A 198 11.67 -10.52 -18.50
N PRO A 199 12.06 -9.46 -19.23
CA PRO A 199 12.37 -9.58 -20.66
C PRO A 199 13.61 -10.44 -20.90
N MET A 200 13.65 -11.16 -22.01
CA MET A 200 14.84 -11.85 -22.47
C MET A 200 15.90 -10.84 -22.91
N HIS A 201 16.78 -10.46 -21.99
CA HIS A 201 17.90 -9.58 -22.29
C HIS A 201 19.15 -10.36 -22.72
N THR A 202 19.88 -9.79 -23.68
CA THR A 202 21.07 -10.41 -24.29
C THR A 202 22.35 -10.17 -23.48
N SER A 203 22.42 -9.09 -22.69
CA SER A 203 23.62 -8.68 -21.96
C SER A 203 23.36 -8.39 -20.48
N LYS A 204 24.39 -8.63 -19.66
CA LYS A 204 24.38 -8.36 -18.22
C LYS A 204 24.24 -6.87 -17.90
N GLU A 205 24.86 -6.01 -18.70
CA GLU A 205 24.77 -4.56 -18.56
C GLU A 205 23.34 -4.06 -18.73
N LEU A 206 22.64 -4.59 -19.74
CA LEU A 206 21.26 -4.24 -19.98
C LEU A 206 20.34 -4.68 -18.84
N VAL A 207 20.52 -5.91 -18.32
CA VAL A 207 19.77 -6.38 -17.15
C VAL A 207 19.98 -5.45 -15.95
N LYS A 208 21.23 -5.01 -15.72
CA LYS A 208 21.56 -4.06 -14.65
C LYS A 208 20.88 -2.72 -14.84
N ASP A 209 21.00 -2.14 -16.03
CA ASP A 209 20.44 -0.83 -16.33
C ASP A 209 18.91 -0.84 -16.21
N ARG A 210 18.24 -1.89 -16.70
CA ARG A 210 16.78 -2.04 -16.58
C ARG A 210 16.33 -2.31 -15.16
N LEU A 211 17.07 -3.11 -14.40
CA LEU A 211 16.78 -3.36 -12.99
C LEU A 211 16.87 -2.05 -12.20
N LEU A 212 17.97 -1.31 -12.33
CA LEU A 212 18.17 -0.04 -11.62
C LEU A 212 17.14 1.02 -12.05
N ALA A 213 16.85 1.12 -13.35
CA ALA A 213 15.79 2.00 -13.85
C ALA A 213 14.45 1.67 -13.19
N THR A 214 14.09 0.38 -13.12
CA THR A 214 12.85 -0.08 -12.49
C THR A 214 12.81 0.27 -11.00
N LEU A 215 13.89 0.01 -10.25
CA LEU A 215 13.98 0.32 -8.82
C LEU A 215 13.81 1.83 -8.56
N SER A 216 14.48 2.68 -9.34
CA SER A 216 14.39 4.14 -9.20
C SER A 216 12.98 4.70 -9.44
N ILE A 217 12.20 4.11 -10.34
CA ILE A 217 10.81 4.51 -10.62
C ILE A 217 9.88 4.10 -9.46
N SER A 218 10.17 2.96 -8.82
CA SER A 218 9.29 2.35 -7.80
C SER A 218 9.35 2.98 -6.40
N LEU A 219 10.25 3.93 -6.18
CA LEU A 219 10.45 4.56 -4.86
C LEU A 219 9.27 5.46 -4.46
N PRO A 220 8.98 5.61 -3.15
CA PRO A 220 7.90 6.48 -2.64
C PRO A 220 8.09 7.98 -2.94
N ASN A 221 9.29 8.38 -3.39
CA ASN A 221 9.57 9.74 -3.89
C ASN A 221 9.52 9.82 -5.43
N GLY A 222 9.27 8.70 -6.11
CA GLY A 222 9.01 8.63 -7.54
C GLY A 222 7.58 9.11 -7.86
N PRO A 223 7.30 9.49 -9.12
CA PRO A 223 5.98 9.91 -9.53
C PRO A 223 5.06 8.69 -9.47
N PHE A 224 4.30 8.54 -8.38
CA PHE A 224 3.30 7.51 -8.11
C PHE A 224 2.89 6.66 -9.32
N HIS A 225 3.09 5.34 -9.26
CA HIS A 225 2.10 4.38 -9.76
C HIS A 225 2.20 3.07 -8.98
N ILE A 226 1.26 2.88 -8.04
CA ILE A 226 0.79 1.55 -7.69
C ILE A 226 0.06 1.05 -8.95
N ALA A 227 0.66 0.09 -9.65
CA ALA A 227 -0.04 -0.73 -10.63
C ALA A 227 -1.11 -1.60 -9.95
#